data_AF-A0A4U3MMX2-F1
#
_entry.id   AF-A0A4U3MMX2-F1
#
_cell.length_a   1.000
_cell.length_b   1.000
_cell.length_c   1.000
_cell.angle_alpha   90.00
_cell.angle_beta   90.00
_cell.angle_gamma   90.00
#
_symmetry.space_group_name_H-M   'P 1'
#
loop_
_entity.id
_entity.type
_entity.pdbx_description
1 polymer ?
#
loop_
_entity_poly.entity_id
_entity_poly.type
_entity_poly.pdbx_seq_one_letter_code
_entity_poly.pdbx_strand_id
1 'polypeptide(L)'
;MGWFGRVCGLYQRSVMTWDREMNLRLTVRKRDTSIVVHVGGDIDIASIFDLHDFLLLMAEGRSSLTVNLSDVGFMDSTGIFGLMRARAAVRDRGHELVFEEPSERVAHLLDVIGLTLNTV
;
A
#
# COMPACT_ATOMS: atom_id res chain seq x y z
N MET A 1 -7.52 -11.14 17.21
CA MET A 1 -8.18 -12.32 16.60
C MET A 1 -9.46 -11.86 15.93
N GLY A 2 -9.46 -11.56 14.62
CA GLY A 2 -10.69 -11.07 13.97
C GLY A 2 -10.63 -10.64 12.52
N TRP A 3 -9.55 -10.94 11.78
CA TRP A 3 -9.38 -10.46 10.39
C TRP A 3 -9.57 -11.55 9.32
N PHE A 4 -9.34 -12.83 9.66
CA PHE A 4 -9.40 -13.95 8.72
C PHE A 4 -10.80 -14.25 8.13
N GLY A 5 -11.88 -13.79 8.78
CA GLY A 5 -13.24 -14.26 8.46
C GLY A 5 -13.93 -13.63 7.24
N ARG A 6 -13.45 -12.49 6.71
CA ARG A 6 -14.19 -11.74 5.66
C ARG A 6 -13.49 -11.61 4.31
N VAL A 7 -12.23 -12.01 4.18
CA VAL A 7 -11.47 -11.82 2.93
C VAL A 7 -11.73 -12.93 1.90
N CYS A 8 -12.29 -14.07 2.32
CA CYS A 8 -12.47 -15.24 1.44
C CYS A 8 -13.71 -15.19 0.52
N GLY A 9 -14.60 -14.20 0.66
CA GLY A 9 -15.95 -14.28 0.08
C GLY A 9 -16.29 -13.41 -1.14
N LEU A 10 -15.47 -12.43 -1.53
CA LEU A 10 -15.91 -11.38 -2.48
C LEU A 10 -14.91 -11.11 -3.61
N TYR A 11 -14.46 -12.18 -4.27
CA TYR A 11 -13.44 -12.13 -5.33
C TYR A 11 -13.95 -11.60 -6.69
N GLN A 12 -15.20 -11.16 -6.82
CA GLN A 12 -15.85 -11.06 -8.14
C GLN A 12 -16.51 -9.73 -8.56
N ARG A 13 -16.52 -8.65 -7.76
CA ARG A 13 -16.95 -7.33 -8.27
C ARG A 13 -16.59 -6.16 -7.35
N SER A 14 -15.84 -5.20 -7.92
CA SER A 14 -15.70 -3.77 -7.56
C SER A 14 -15.35 -3.37 -6.11
N VAL A 15 -14.16 -2.78 -5.95
CA VAL A 15 -13.80 -1.76 -4.92
C VAL A 15 -14.10 -2.18 -3.47
N MET A 16 -13.12 -2.78 -2.78
CA MET A 16 -13.20 -2.97 -1.33
C MET A 16 -12.77 -1.68 -0.61
N THR A 17 -13.75 -0.85 -0.24
CA THR A 17 -13.50 0.36 0.58
C THR A 17 -13.50 -0.06 2.06
N TRP A 18 -12.38 0.13 2.74
CA TRP A 18 -12.27 -0.09 4.18
C TRP A 18 -12.40 1.27 4.88
N ASP A 19 -13.49 1.46 5.62
CA ASP A 19 -13.72 2.62 6.48
C ASP A 19 -13.83 2.11 7.92
N ARG A 20 -12.72 2.20 8.64
CA ARG A 20 -12.70 2.25 10.12
C ARG A 20 -11.90 3.49 10.43
N GLU A 21 -12.22 4.20 11.51
CA GLU A 21 -11.62 5.41 12.15
C GLU A 21 -10.17 5.86 11.80
N MET A 22 -9.37 5.11 11.06
CA MET A 22 -8.22 5.55 10.28
C MET A 22 -8.62 6.26 8.98
N ASN A 23 -7.90 7.34 8.68
CA ASN A 23 -8.00 8.10 7.45
C ASN A 23 -7.38 7.37 6.24
N LEU A 24 -7.61 6.06 6.06
CA LEU A 24 -7.12 5.29 4.90
C LEU A 24 -8.27 4.75 4.07
N ARG A 25 -8.20 5.02 2.77
CA ARG A 25 -9.06 4.43 1.74
C ARG A 25 -8.20 3.57 0.83
N LEU A 26 -8.46 2.27 0.84
CA LEU A 26 -7.78 1.30 -0.03
C LEU A 26 -8.71 0.89 -1.17
N THR A 27 -8.19 0.74 -2.38
CA THR A 27 -8.93 0.19 -3.51
C THR A 27 -8.02 -0.70 -4.34
N VAL A 28 -8.49 -1.91 -4.68
CA VAL A 28 -7.71 -2.90 -5.43
C VAL A 28 -8.22 -3.00 -6.85
N ARG A 29 -7.31 -2.88 -7.82
CA ARG A 29 -7.57 -3.12 -9.23
C ARG A 29 -6.64 -4.23 -9.72
N LYS A 30 -7.20 -5.23 -10.40
CA LYS A 30 -6.41 -6.24 -11.10
C LYS A 30 -6.03 -5.71 -12.48
N ARG A 31 -4.78 -5.92 -12.90
CA ARG A 31 -4.28 -5.60 -14.23
C ARG A 31 -3.51 -6.79 -14.75
N ASP A 32 -4.11 -7.58 -15.64
CA ASP A 32 -3.52 -8.80 -16.20
C ASP A 32 -2.85 -9.70 -15.15
N THR A 33 -1.52 -9.65 -15.05
CA THR A 33 -0.69 -10.43 -14.11
C THR A 33 -0.30 -9.68 -12.82
N SER A 34 -0.63 -8.40 -12.69
CA SER A 34 -0.33 -7.56 -11.52
C SER A 34 -1.58 -7.07 -10.78
N ILE A 35 -1.37 -6.59 -9.56
CA ILE A 35 -2.36 -5.84 -8.79
C ILE A 35 -1.87 -4.41 -8.61
N VAL A 36 -2.81 -3.47 -8.72
CA VAL A 36 -2.62 -2.08 -8.30
C VAL A 36 -3.49 -1.83 -7.07
N VAL A 37 -2.86 -1.40 -5.98
CA VAL A 37 -3.50 -0.92 -4.76
C VAL A 37 -3.44 0.59 -4.77
N HIS A 38 -4.60 1.24 -4.88
CA HIS A 38 -4.73 2.68 -4.67
C HIS A 38 -4.87 2.96 -3.18
N VAL A 39 -4.01 3.83 -2.66
CA VAL A 39 -4.03 4.28 -1.27
C VAL A 39 -4.40 5.76 -1.26
N GLY A 40 -5.47 6.09 -0.54
CA GLY A 40 -5.89 7.46 -0.31
C GLY A 40 -5.99 7.79 1.17
N GLY A 41 -5.82 9.08 1.49
CA GLY A 41 -5.84 9.58 2.87
C GLY A 41 -4.44 9.66 3.49
N ASP A 42 -4.28 9.34 4.77
CA ASP A 42 -3.07 9.66 5.53
C ASP A 42 -2.29 8.41 5.96
N ILE A 43 -0.98 8.42 5.72
CA ILE A 43 -0.07 7.33 6.08
C ILE A 43 0.80 7.78 7.26
N ASP A 44 0.43 7.35 8.45
CA ASP A 44 1.10 7.66 9.72
C ASP A 44 1.28 6.41 10.58
N ILE A 45 1.74 6.58 11.82
CA ILE A 45 1.91 5.47 12.77
C ILE A 45 0.62 4.68 13.06
N ALA A 46 -0.56 5.31 12.98
CA ALA A 46 -1.84 4.66 13.26
C ALA A 46 -2.30 3.80 12.07
N SER A 47 -1.93 4.20 10.86
CA SER A 47 -2.46 3.59 9.63
C SER A 47 -1.49 2.64 8.93
N ILE A 48 -0.17 2.78 9.19
CA ILE A 48 0.87 2.03 8.50
C ILE A 48 0.88 0.53 8.81
N PHE A 49 0.47 0.12 10.01
CA PHE A 49 0.44 -1.31 10.38
C PHE A 49 -0.61 -2.07 9.56
N ASP A 50 -1.81 -1.50 9.43
CA ASP A 50 -2.88 -2.09 8.63
C ASP A 50 -2.55 -2.06 7.13
N LEU A 51 -1.94 -0.97 6.64
CA LEU A 51 -1.46 -0.90 5.26
C LEU A 51 -0.39 -1.97 4.99
N HIS A 52 0.57 -2.15 5.90
CA HIS A 52 1.61 -3.16 5.78
C HIS A 52 1.01 -4.57 5.65
N ASP A 53 0.14 -4.98 6.58
CA ASP A 53 -0.45 -6.31 6.58
C ASP A 53 -1.33 -6.56 5.35
N PHE A 54 -2.04 -5.51 4.90
CA PHE A 54 -2.81 -5.56 3.68
C PHE A 54 -1.93 -5.79 2.44
N LEU A 55 -0.83 -5.05 2.30
CA LEU A 55 0.10 -5.19 1.18
C LEU A 55 0.74 -6.58 1.16
N LEU A 56 1.09 -7.11 2.33
CA LEU A 56 1.60 -8.47 2.47
C LEU A 56 0.61 -9.51 1.95
N LEU A 57 -0.67 -9.40 2.32
CA LEU A 57 -1.71 -10.30 1.82
C LEU A 57 -1.93 -10.17 0.31
N MET A 58 -1.93 -8.95 -0.21
CA MET A 58 -2.14 -8.72 -1.66
C MET A 58 -0.97 -9.22 -2.51
N ALA A 59 0.24 -9.25 -1.93
CA ALA A 59 1.42 -9.79 -2.60
C ALA A 59 1.40 -11.32 -2.69
N GLU A 60 0.69 -12.03 -1.80
CA GLU A 60 0.67 -13.50 -1.79
C GLU A 60 0.20 -14.07 -3.13
N GLY A 61 1.05 -14.89 -3.75
CA GLY A 61 0.76 -15.58 -5.00
C GLY A 61 0.85 -14.70 -6.25
N ARG A 62 1.52 -13.55 -6.19
CA ARG A 62 1.67 -12.62 -7.33
C ARG A 62 3.11 -12.21 -7.55
N SER A 63 3.52 -12.06 -8.81
CA SER A 63 4.90 -11.64 -9.11
C SER A 63 5.18 -10.18 -8.79
N SER A 64 4.19 -9.30 -8.94
CA SER A 64 4.36 -7.86 -8.72
C SER A 64 3.08 -7.19 -8.21
N LEU A 65 3.27 -6.31 -7.22
CA LEU A 65 2.26 -5.48 -6.57
C LEU A 65 2.64 -4.01 -6.71
N THR A 66 1.81 -3.23 -7.39
CA THR A 66 1.94 -1.78 -7.50
C THR A 66 1.10 -1.10 -6.43
N VAL A 67 1.65 -0.09 -5.78
CA VAL A 67 0.97 0.77 -4.81
C VAL A 67 0.94 2.20 -5.38
N ASN A 68 -0.25 2.68 -5.71
CA ASN A 68 -0.47 4.03 -6.17
C ASN A 68 -0.73 4.96 -4.97
N LEU A 69 0.08 6.02 -4.86
CA LEU A 69 0.08 6.96 -3.74
C LEU A 69 -0.47 8.34 -4.13
N SER A 70 -1.21 8.45 -5.24
CA SER A 70 -1.67 9.74 -5.80
C SER A 70 -2.60 10.49 -4.85
N ASP A 71 -3.41 9.73 -4.10
CA ASP A 71 -4.47 10.24 -3.23
C ASP A 71 -4.01 10.36 -1.76
N VAL A 72 -2.71 10.18 -1.49
CA VAL A 72 -2.15 10.32 -0.14
C VAL A 72 -1.98 11.79 0.20
N GLY A 73 -2.79 12.27 1.15
CA GLY A 73 -2.85 13.65 1.60
C GLY A 73 -1.76 14.02 2.59
N PHE A 74 -1.34 13.06 3.42
CA PHE A 74 -0.30 13.22 4.43
C PHE A 74 0.54 11.95 4.59
N MET A 75 1.82 12.12 4.86
CA MET A 75 2.73 11.05 5.25
C MET A 75 3.79 11.60 6.21
N ASP A 76 4.19 10.82 7.21
CA ASP A 76 5.31 11.13 8.11
C ASP A 76 6.50 10.16 7.90
N SER A 77 7.56 10.32 8.70
CA SER A 77 8.72 9.42 8.65
C SER A 77 8.38 7.97 9.03
N THR A 78 7.37 7.76 9.87
CA THR A 78 6.88 6.43 10.26
C THR A 78 6.21 5.74 9.08
N GLY A 79 5.38 6.46 8.33
CA GLY A 79 4.74 5.99 7.12
C GLY A 79 5.75 5.55 6.07
N ILE A 80 6.76 6.38 5.79
CA ILE A 80 7.84 6.05 4.86
C ILE A 80 8.59 4.79 5.29
N PHE A 81 9.00 4.74 6.57
CA PHE A 81 9.73 3.58 7.08
C PHE A 81 8.89 2.30 6.98
N GLY A 82 7.60 2.36 7.29
CA GLY A 82 6.71 1.22 7.15
C GLY A 82 6.48 0.79 5.70
N LEU A 83 6.41 1.72 4.74
CA LEU A 83 6.36 1.38 3.32
C LEU A 83 7.64 0.67 2.87
N MET A 84 8.81 1.13 3.33
CA MET A 84 10.09 0.46 3.05
C MET A 84 10.15 -0.93 3.68
N ARG A 85 9.61 -1.11 4.88
CA ARG A 85 9.49 -2.43 5.53
C ARG A 85 8.54 -3.36 4.77
N ALA A 86 7.39 -2.86 4.32
CA ALA A 86 6.47 -3.64 3.49
C ALA A 86 7.16 -4.10 2.21
N ARG A 87 7.86 -3.20 1.51
CA ARG A 87 8.64 -3.55 0.32
C ARG A 87 9.70 -4.62 0.60
N ALA A 88 10.44 -4.49 1.70
CA ALA A 88 11.44 -5.48 2.10
C ALA A 88 10.80 -6.84 2.39
N ALA A 89 9.71 -6.88 3.16
CA ALA A 89 9.00 -8.11 3.50
C ALA A 89 8.35 -8.80 2.29
N VAL A 90 7.82 -8.04 1.32
CA VAL A 90 7.31 -8.58 0.05
C VAL A 90 8.45 -9.17 -0.78
N ARG A 91 9.59 -8.46 -0.87
CA ARG A 91 10.79 -8.94 -1.56
C ARG A 91 11.34 -10.23 -0.95
N ASP A 92 11.38 -10.32 0.37
CA ASP A 92 11.85 -11.52 1.09
C ASP A 92 10.97 -12.76 0.80
N ARG A 93 9.74 -12.55 0.31
CA ARG A 93 8.84 -13.62 -0.17
C ARG A 93 8.96 -13.93 -1.65
N GLY A 94 9.92 -13.30 -2.36
CA GLY A 94 10.13 -13.51 -3.79
C GLY A 94 9.13 -12.77 -4.68
N HIS A 95 8.48 -11.73 -4.16
CA HIS A 95 7.53 -10.90 -4.88
C HIS A 95 8.07 -9.47 -5.01
N GLU A 96 7.57 -8.69 -5.96
CA GLU A 96 7.96 -7.30 -6.13
C GLU A 96 6.89 -6.36 -5.57
N LEU A 97 7.33 -5.29 -4.90
CA LEU A 97 6.48 -4.18 -4.50
C LEU A 97 7.04 -2.87 -5.06
N VAL A 98 6.22 -2.20 -5.86
CA VAL A 98 6.53 -0.95 -6.55
C VAL A 98 5.61 0.14 -6.03
N PHE A 99 6.13 1.35 -5.89
CA PHE A 99 5.33 2.53 -5.57
C PHE A 99 5.25 3.42 -6.82
N GLU A 100 4.05 3.91 -7.13
CA GLU A 100 3.76 4.74 -8.29
C GLU A 100 3.01 6.01 -7.87
N GLU A 101 3.19 7.07 -8.67
CA GLU A 101 2.46 8.33 -8.55
C GLU A 101 2.41 8.90 -7.11
N PRO A 102 3.55 9.13 -6.43
CA PRO A 102 3.52 9.82 -5.15
C PRO A 102 2.91 11.21 -5.32
N SER A 103 2.00 11.59 -4.41
CA SER A 103 1.52 12.97 -4.36
C SER A 103 2.69 13.94 -4.18
N GLU A 104 2.55 15.21 -4.58
CA GLU A 104 3.62 16.22 -4.46
C GLU A 104 4.18 16.32 -3.03
N ARG A 105 3.31 16.15 -2.02
CA ARG A 105 3.72 16.16 -0.61
C ARG A 105 4.60 14.96 -0.26
N VAL A 106 4.21 13.76 -0.70
CA VAL A 106 4.99 12.54 -0.48
C VAL A 106 6.32 12.64 -1.22
N ALA A 107 6.32 13.10 -2.47
CA ALA A 107 7.53 13.32 -3.26
C ALA A 107 8.49 14.32 -2.60
N HIS A 108 7.96 15.44 -2.10
CA HIS A 108 8.76 16.44 -1.39
C HIS A 108 9.35 15.88 -0.08
N LEU A 109 8.58 15.12 0.70
CA LEU A 109 9.07 14.51 1.92
C LEU A 109 10.21 13.53 1.65
N LEU A 110 10.09 12.71 0.60
CA LEU A 110 11.12 11.77 0.15
C LEU A 110 12.41 12.49 -0.27
N ASP A 111 12.29 13.61 -0.99
CA ASP A 111 13.42 14.45 -1.40
C ASP A 111 14.15 15.05 -0.18
N VAL A 112 13.40 15.58 0.79
CA VAL A 112 13.96 16.15 2.03
C VAL A 112 14.78 15.12 2.83
N ILE A 113 14.37 13.86 2.83
CA ILE A 113 15.07 12.78 3.55
C ILE A 113 16.09 12.01 2.69
N GLY A 114 16.26 12.40 1.41
CA GLY A 114 17.20 11.77 0.49
C GLY A 114 16.80 10.34 0.06
N LEU A 115 15.51 10.00 0.09
CA LEU A 115 15.00 8.72 -0.39
C LEU A 115 14.37 8.87 -1.77
N THR A 116 14.57 7.85 -2.61
CA THR A 116 13.87 7.73 -3.88
C THR A 116 13.05 6.46 -3.86
N LEU A 117 11.73 6.58 -4.03
CA LEU A 117 10.94 5.42 -4.42
C LEU A 117 11.31 5.14 -5.87
N ASN A 118 11.89 3.97 -6.17
CA ASN A 118 12.00 3.53 -7.56
C ASN A 118 10.58 3.37 -8.11
N THR A 119 10.10 4.43 -8.75
CA THR A 119 8.94 4.44 -9.62
C THR A 119 9.39 3.85 -10.96
N VAL A 120 8.70 2.83 -11.44
CA VAL A 120 8.97 2.19 -12.74
C VAL A 120 8.29 2.99 -13.84
#